data_AF-A0A4Q3CIF1-F1
#
_entry.id   AF-A0A4Q3CIF1-F1
#
_cell.length_a   1.000
_cell.length_b   1.000
_cell.length_c   1.000
_cell.angle_alpha   90.00
_cell.angle_beta   90.00
_cell.angle_gamma   90.00
#
_symmetry.space_group_name_H-M   'P 1'
#
loop_
_entity.id
_entity.type
_entity.pdbx_description
1 polymer ?
#
loop_
_entity_poly.entity_id
_entity_poly.type
_entity_poly.pdbx_seq_one_letter_code
_entity_poly.pdbx_strand_id
1 'polypeptide(L)'
;AYSAGDQRKDATILDIEAYVAAHPTYGVTYQEAPYKNTGLYNAKYLPRKGETSGQVELNYLNNFRTIRYADVLLMAAEANNRASAPNDTKALLYLNKVRERAYGNTSHNATATGTALKQLIWDERRLELAMEGDRFFDLVRTGQAATKITNFTVGKNELFPIPQQEVDISGLTQNPGY
;
A
#
# COMPACT_ATOMS: atom_id res chain seq x y z
N ALA A 1 -1.21 4.10 12.04
CA ALA A 1 -2.15 3.81 10.93
C ALA A 1 -2.92 2.54 11.22
N TYR A 2 -2.23 1.42 11.49
CA TYR A 2 -2.84 0.23 12.07
C TYR A 2 -3.34 0.50 13.49
N SER A 3 -4.56 0.04 13.80
CA SER A 3 -5.15 0.09 15.13
C SER A 3 -4.70 -1.09 15.98
N ALA A 4 -4.90 -1.01 17.30
CA ALA A 4 -4.60 -2.11 18.20
C ALA A 4 -5.38 -3.38 17.79
N GLY A 5 -4.72 -4.53 17.82
CA GLY A 5 -5.31 -5.82 17.41
C GLY A 5 -5.22 -6.15 15.91
N ASP A 6 -4.81 -5.21 15.05
CA ASP A 6 -4.57 -5.48 13.64
C ASP A 6 -3.23 -6.20 13.43
N GLN A 7 -3.29 -7.50 13.12
CA GLN A 7 -2.12 -8.38 12.99
C GLN A 7 -1.23 -8.01 11.81
N ARG A 8 -1.71 -7.18 10.87
CA ARG A 8 -0.94 -6.79 9.68
C ARG A 8 0.19 -5.84 10.00
N LYS A 9 0.14 -5.11 11.13
CA LYS A 9 1.18 -4.13 11.48
C LYS A 9 2.56 -4.78 11.47
N ASP A 10 2.72 -5.86 12.24
CA ASP A 10 4.00 -6.53 12.44
C ASP A 10 4.41 -7.37 11.22
N ALA A 11 3.44 -7.82 10.41
CA ALA A 11 3.70 -8.48 9.14
C ALA A 11 4.11 -7.49 8.03
N THR A 12 3.77 -6.20 8.16
CA THR A 12 3.99 -5.18 7.13
C THR A 12 5.20 -4.31 7.41
N ILE A 13 5.42 -3.95 8.67
CA ILE A 13 6.42 -2.98 9.09
C ILE A 13 7.38 -3.64 10.07
N LEU A 14 8.66 -3.53 9.79
CA LEU A 14 9.72 -3.79 10.75
C LEU A 14 10.08 -2.47 11.41
N ASP A 15 9.89 -2.38 12.72
CA ASP A 15 10.47 -1.33 13.55
C ASP A 15 11.89 -1.77 13.96
N ILE A 16 12.92 -1.12 13.40
CA ILE A 16 14.30 -1.55 13.59
C ILE A 16 14.79 -1.29 15.02
N GLU A 17 14.30 -0.23 15.66
CA GLU A 17 14.70 0.14 17.02
C GLU A 17 14.14 -0.89 18.01
N ALA A 18 12.85 -1.20 17.88
CA ALA A 18 12.23 -2.25 18.68
C ALA A 18 12.90 -3.61 18.43
N TYR A 19 13.28 -3.91 17.18
CA TYR A 19 13.97 -5.14 16.84
C TYR A 19 15.36 -5.24 17.48
N VAL A 20 16.17 -4.16 17.44
CA VAL A 20 17.49 -4.09 18.09
C VAL A 20 17.35 -4.25 19.60
N ALA A 21 16.41 -3.55 20.22
CA ALA A 21 16.16 -3.64 21.66
C ALA A 21 15.78 -5.06 22.10
N ALA A 22 14.99 -5.77 21.29
CA ALA A 22 14.61 -7.16 21.55
C ALA A 22 15.73 -8.18 21.28
N HIS A 23 16.76 -7.82 20.50
CA HIS A 23 17.84 -8.72 20.07
C HIS A 23 19.24 -8.09 20.27
N PRO A 24 19.64 -7.76 21.52
CA PRO A 24 20.87 -7.01 21.79
C PRO A 24 22.15 -7.74 21.33
N THR A 25 22.10 -9.07 21.18
CA THR A 25 23.25 -9.89 20.78
C THR A 25 23.45 -9.97 19.27
N TYR A 26 22.52 -9.47 18.46
CA TYR A 26 22.60 -9.60 16.99
C TYR A 26 23.51 -8.55 16.34
N GLY A 27 23.97 -7.54 17.09
CA GLY A 27 24.88 -6.51 16.55
C GLY A 27 24.32 -5.74 15.37
N VAL A 28 22.98 -5.59 15.30
CA VAL A 28 22.30 -4.91 14.20
C VAL A 28 22.66 -3.43 14.22
N THR A 29 23.10 -2.92 13.07
CA THR A 29 23.39 -1.50 12.86
C THR A 29 22.55 -0.96 11.71
N TYR A 30 22.14 0.31 11.80
CA TYR A 30 21.42 1.02 10.76
C TYR A 30 21.80 2.51 10.79
N GLN A 31 21.65 3.20 9.67
CA GLN A 31 22.00 4.62 9.52
C GLN A 31 20.75 5.45 9.25
N GLU A 32 20.49 6.45 10.11
CA GLU A 32 19.40 7.40 9.92
C GLU A 32 19.79 8.51 8.93
N ALA A 33 20.94 9.14 9.16
CA ALA A 33 21.58 10.08 8.23
C ALA A 33 22.62 9.37 7.36
N PRO A 34 22.80 9.76 6.08
CA PRO A 34 22.11 10.82 5.34
C PRO A 34 20.77 10.37 4.69
N TYR A 35 20.36 9.11 4.89
CA TYR A 35 19.31 8.46 4.10
C TYR A 35 17.86 8.75 4.56
N LYS A 36 17.67 9.63 5.57
CA LYS A 36 16.36 10.02 6.12
C LYS A 36 15.51 8.82 6.52
N ASN A 37 16.16 7.82 7.13
CA ASN A 37 15.44 6.65 7.59
C ASN A 37 14.46 7.01 8.70
N THR A 38 13.29 6.39 8.74
CA THR A 38 12.29 6.62 9.79
C THR A 38 12.36 5.58 10.91
N GLY A 39 13.29 4.63 10.83
CA GLY A 39 13.34 3.43 11.68
C GLY A 39 12.35 2.34 11.26
N LEU A 40 11.50 2.60 10.26
CA LEU A 40 10.47 1.68 9.79
C LEU A 40 10.81 1.13 8.40
N TYR A 41 10.89 -0.19 8.30
CA TYR A 41 11.27 -0.92 7.08
C TYR A 41 10.13 -1.81 6.58
N ASN A 42 10.15 -2.13 5.29
CA ASN A 42 9.14 -2.95 4.63
C ASN A 42 9.32 -4.44 4.96
N ALA A 43 8.61 -4.94 5.98
CA ALA A 43 8.71 -6.34 6.41
C ALA A 43 8.18 -7.37 5.41
N LYS A 44 7.23 -6.99 4.53
CA LYS A 44 6.60 -7.91 3.55
C LYS A 44 7.60 -8.48 2.57
N TYR A 45 8.60 -7.69 2.22
CA TYR A 45 9.63 -8.04 1.23
C TYR A 45 11.02 -8.14 1.85
N LEU A 46 11.12 -8.19 3.18
CA LEU A 46 12.40 -8.43 3.84
C LEU A 46 12.94 -9.81 3.49
N PRO A 47 14.24 -9.92 3.24
CA PRO A 47 14.88 -11.20 3.04
C PRO A 47 14.92 -12.02 4.31
N ARG A 48 14.82 -13.35 4.16
CA ARG A 48 14.97 -14.29 5.27
C ARG A 48 16.29 -15.03 5.14
N LYS A 49 16.90 -15.32 6.29
CA LYS A 49 18.13 -16.12 6.36
C LYS A 49 17.88 -17.49 5.70
N GLY A 50 18.72 -17.85 4.73
CA GLY A 50 18.61 -19.10 4.00
C GLY A 50 17.73 -19.04 2.74
N GLU A 51 17.09 -17.91 2.45
CA GLU A 51 16.24 -17.72 1.25
C GLU A 51 16.92 -16.82 0.20
N THR A 52 18.24 -16.94 0.06
CA THR A 52 19.05 -16.09 -0.84
C THR A 52 20.01 -16.96 -1.65
N SER A 53 20.30 -16.56 -2.89
CA SER A 53 21.37 -17.14 -3.72
C SER A 53 22.05 -16.04 -4.53
N GLY A 54 23.35 -16.17 -4.83
CA GLY A 54 24.12 -15.08 -5.46
C GLY A 54 24.35 -13.90 -4.51
N GLN A 55 24.31 -12.65 -5.02
CA GLN A 55 24.53 -11.47 -4.20
C GLN A 55 23.38 -11.30 -3.19
N VAL A 56 23.72 -11.46 -1.91
CA VAL A 56 22.76 -11.57 -0.80
C VAL A 56 21.95 -10.29 -0.63
N GLU A 57 22.38 -9.13 -1.12
CA GLU A 57 21.63 -7.87 -1.01
C GLU A 57 20.58 -7.68 -2.12
N LEU A 58 20.66 -8.47 -3.21
CA LEU A 58 19.90 -8.24 -4.44
C LEU A 58 18.98 -9.40 -4.82
N ASN A 59 19.26 -10.61 -4.33
CA ASN A 59 18.60 -11.83 -4.80
C ASN A 59 17.92 -12.60 -3.67
N TYR A 60 16.59 -12.50 -3.62
CA TYR A 60 15.74 -13.13 -2.62
C TYR A 60 14.59 -13.91 -3.25
N LEU A 61 14.18 -15.00 -2.60
CA LEU A 61 13.13 -15.90 -3.10
C LEU A 61 11.69 -15.38 -2.89
N ASN A 62 11.51 -14.11 -2.53
CA ASN A 62 10.19 -13.56 -2.26
C ASN A 62 9.52 -13.08 -3.56
N ASN A 63 8.35 -13.66 -3.85
CA ASN A 63 7.61 -13.34 -5.07
C ASN A 63 6.92 -11.98 -4.97
N PHE A 64 6.90 -11.26 -6.10
CA PHE A 64 6.09 -10.07 -6.23
C PHE A 64 4.60 -10.43 -6.33
N ARG A 65 3.74 -9.64 -5.67
CA ARG A 65 2.29 -9.87 -5.65
C ARG A 65 1.64 -8.88 -6.60
N THR A 66 1.35 -9.33 -7.82
CA THR A 66 0.68 -8.47 -8.81
C THR A 66 -0.81 -8.31 -8.51
N ILE A 67 -1.47 -9.38 -8.07
CA ILE A 67 -2.87 -9.37 -7.64
C ILE A 67 -3.10 -10.49 -6.63
N ARG A 68 -4.02 -10.29 -5.69
CA ARG A 68 -4.42 -11.31 -4.73
C ARG A 68 -5.87 -11.12 -4.29
N TYR A 69 -6.42 -12.15 -3.68
CA TYR A 69 -7.86 -12.19 -3.39
C TYR A 69 -8.37 -11.03 -2.52
N ALA A 70 -7.58 -10.54 -1.55
CA ALA A 70 -8.02 -9.38 -0.75
C ALA A 70 -8.15 -8.09 -1.57
N ASP A 71 -7.29 -7.89 -2.57
CA ASP A 71 -7.43 -6.76 -3.50
C ASP A 71 -8.74 -6.88 -4.30
N VAL A 72 -9.03 -8.08 -4.83
CA VAL A 72 -10.30 -8.37 -5.53
C VAL A 72 -11.52 -8.11 -4.64
N LEU A 73 -11.49 -8.52 -3.37
CA LEU A 73 -12.55 -8.24 -2.41
C LEU A 73 -12.74 -6.73 -2.19
N LEU A 74 -11.65 -5.97 -2.04
CA LEU A 74 -11.74 -4.53 -1.81
C LEU A 74 -12.15 -3.77 -3.07
N MET A 75 -11.73 -4.20 -4.27
CA MET A 75 -12.25 -3.68 -5.54
C MET A 75 -13.75 -3.96 -5.68
N ALA A 76 -14.20 -5.16 -5.34
CA ALA A 76 -15.62 -5.51 -5.35
C ALA A 76 -16.41 -4.69 -4.31
N ALA A 77 -15.84 -4.45 -3.12
CA ALA A 77 -16.44 -3.60 -2.10
C ALA A 77 -16.64 -2.17 -2.62
N GLU A 78 -15.58 -1.58 -3.19
CA GLU A 78 -15.62 -0.25 -3.77
C GLU A 78 -16.64 -0.15 -4.91
N ALA A 79 -16.67 -1.13 -5.81
CA ALA A 79 -17.61 -1.16 -6.94
C ALA A 79 -19.07 -1.23 -6.46
N ASN A 80 -19.39 -2.05 -5.44
CA ASN A 80 -20.74 -2.15 -4.90
C ASN A 80 -21.18 -0.84 -4.21
N ASN A 81 -20.28 -0.18 -3.48
CA ASN A 81 -20.58 1.09 -2.83
C ASN A 81 -20.72 2.26 -3.82
N ARG A 82 -19.96 2.23 -4.94
CA ARG A 82 -19.93 3.31 -5.94
C ARG A 82 -20.83 3.07 -7.17
N ALA A 83 -21.56 1.97 -7.22
CA ALA A 83 -22.49 1.69 -8.32
C ALA A 83 -23.58 2.77 -8.42
N SER A 84 -24.20 2.92 -9.59
CA SER A 84 -25.34 3.83 -9.79
C SER A 84 -26.52 3.50 -8.86
N ALA A 85 -26.70 2.22 -8.53
CA ALA A 85 -27.53 1.73 -7.44
C ALA A 85 -26.63 1.07 -6.38
N PRO A 86 -26.19 1.81 -5.34
CA PRO A 86 -25.26 1.30 -4.33
C PRO A 86 -25.80 0.09 -3.57
N ASN A 87 -24.92 -0.87 -3.29
CA ASN A 87 -25.21 -2.02 -2.44
C ASN A 87 -24.20 -2.08 -1.27
N ASP A 88 -24.45 -1.25 -0.27
CA ASP A 88 -23.58 -1.16 0.91
C ASP A 88 -23.53 -2.46 1.71
N THR A 89 -24.61 -3.26 1.70
CA THR A 89 -24.61 -4.59 2.34
C THR A 89 -23.57 -5.52 1.72
N LYS A 90 -23.48 -5.59 0.39
CA LYS A 90 -22.44 -6.36 -0.30
C LYS A 90 -21.05 -5.75 -0.11
N ALA A 91 -20.95 -4.42 -0.13
CA ALA A 91 -19.68 -3.76 0.10
C ALA A 91 -19.11 -4.05 1.50
N LEU A 92 -19.94 -3.96 2.54
CA LEU A 92 -19.61 -4.34 3.91
C LEU A 92 -19.22 -5.81 4.02
N LEU A 93 -19.95 -6.71 3.35
CA LEU A 93 -19.61 -8.14 3.33
C LEU A 93 -18.17 -8.37 2.84
N TYR A 94 -17.76 -7.73 1.74
CA TYR A 94 -16.41 -7.90 1.20
C TYR A 94 -15.34 -7.19 2.03
N LEU A 95 -15.62 -5.97 2.50
CA LEU A 95 -14.73 -5.23 3.39
C LEU A 95 -14.45 -6.01 4.68
N ASN A 96 -15.49 -6.53 5.32
CA ASN A 96 -15.37 -7.22 6.59
C ASN A 96 -14.65 -8.56 6.48
N LYS A 97 -14.70 -9.27 5.34
CA LYS A 97 -13.84 -10.45 5.12
C LYS A 97 -12.35 -10.14 5.26
N VAL A 98 -11.90 -8.99 4.76
CA VAL A 98 -10.50 -8.57 4.87
C VAL A 98 -10.16 -8.17 6.31
N ARG A 99 -11.05 -7.42 6.95
CA ARG A 99 -10.89 -6.97 8.33
C ARG A 99 -10.90 -8.15 9.31
N GLU A 100 -11.85 -9.06 9.21
CA GLU A 100 -11.93 -10.25 10.06
C GLU A 100 -10.64 -11.08 10.01
N ARG A 101 -10.06 -11.26 8.82
CA ARG A 101 -8.76 -11.93 8.69
C ARG A 101 -7.64 -11.11 9.33
N ALA A 102 -7.62 -9.79 9.13
CA ALA A 102 -6.61 -8.91 9.71
C ALA A 102 -6.61 -8.87 11.25
N TYR A 103 -7.78 -8.96 11.88
CA TYR A 103 -7.93 -8.94 13.34
C TYR A 103 -8.07 -10.34 13.97
N GLY A 104 -8.32 -11.37 13.16
CA GLY A 104 -8.59 -12.74 13.60
C GLY A 104 -9.96 -12.94 14.25
N ASN A 105 -10.87 -11.96 14.15
CA ASN A 105 -12.22 -11.99 14.73
C ASN A 105 -13.11 -10.87 14.14
N THR A 106 -14.37 -10.81 14.54
CA THR A 106 -15.37 -9.87 14.02
C THR A 106 -15.47 -8.53 14.77
N SER A 107 -14.66 -8.30 15.80
CA SER A 107 -14.78 -7.11 16.68
C SER A 107 -14.53 -5.78 15.95
N HIS A 108 -13.86 -5.84 14.81
CA HIS A 108 -13.53 -4.67 14.01
C HIS A 108 -14.34 -4.58 12.72
N ASN A 109 -15.47 -5.28 12.60
CA ASN A 109 -16.33 -5.16 11.43
C ASN A 109 -16.85 -3.74 11.26
N ALA A 110 -16.72 -3.21 10.05
CA ALA A 110 -17.31 -1.95 9.66
C ALA A 110 -18.84 -2.08 9.57
N THR A 111 -19.53 -1.00 9.86
CA THR A 111 -21.01 -0.89 9.78
C THR A 111 -21.47 0.39 9.06
N ALA A 112 -20.54 1.19 8.56
CA ALA A 112 -20.84 2.45 7.89
C ALA A 112 -21.49 2.23 6.52
N THR A 113 -22.10 3.29 5.99
CA THR A 113 -22.76 3.30 4.67
C THR A 113 -22.33 4.53 3.86
N GLY A 114 -22.69 4.57 2.58
CA GLY A 114 -22.48 5.68 1.66
C GLY A 114 -21.03 6.17 1.61
N THR A 115 -20.84 7.48 1.74
CA THR A 115 -19.51 8.11 1.66
C THR A 115 -18.57 7.69 2.80
N ALA A 116 -19.10 7.41 3.99
CA ALA A 116 -18.28 6.92 5.09
C ALA A 116 -17.75 5.51 4.80
N LEU A 117 -18.59 4.62 4.26
CA LEU A 117 -18.16 3.29 3.82
C LEU A 117 -17.12 3.39 2.69
N LYS A 118 -17.32 4.27 1.72
CA LYS A 118 -16.36 4.52 0.64
C LYS A 118 -14.97 4.83 1.20
N GLN A 119 -14.90 5.75 2.17
CA GLN A 119 -13.65 6.14 2.79
C GLN A 119 -13.01 4.98 3.56
N LEU A 120 -13.81 4.21 4.31
CA LEU A 120 -13.32 3.00 4.99
C LEU A 120 -12.73 1.97 4.02
N ILE A 121 -13.34 1.78 2.83
CA ILE A 121 -12.81 0.88 1.81
C ILE A 121 -11.44 1.38 1.30
N TRP A 122 -11.32 2.68 1.02
CA TRP A 122 -10.07 3.28 0.56
C TRP A 122 -8.96 3.24 1.63
N ASP A 123 -9.32 3.42 2.89
CA ASP A 123 -8.39 3.27 4.01
C ASP A 123 -8.00 1.81 4.23
N GLU A 124 -8.93 0.88 4.07
CA GLU A 124 -8.64 -0.56 4.16
C GLU A 124 -7.69 -1.00 3.04
N ARG A 125 -7.85 -0.51 1.81
CA ARG A 125 -6.89 -0.75 0.71
C ARG A 125 -5.48 -0.31 1.09
N ARG A 126 -5.34 0.88 1.70
CA ARG A 126 -4.04 1.38 2.18
C ARG A 126 -3.40 0.45 3.18
N LEU A 127 -4.17 -0.10 4.12
CA LEU A 127 -3.67 -0.95 5.20
C LEU A 127 -3.37 -2.37 4.71
N GLU A 128 -4.25 -2.93 3.90
CA GLU A 128 -4.14 -4.29 3.39
C GLU A 128 -3.00 -4.41 2.39
N LEU A 129 -2.94 -3.48 1.43
CA LEU A 129 -2.01 -3.48 0.30
C LEU A 129 -0.77 -2.61 0.54
N ALA A 130 -0.52 -2.25 1.81
CA ALA A 130 0.66 -1.48 2.17
C ALA A 130 1.93 -2.16 1.64
N MET A 131 2.79 -1.37 0.99
CA MET A 131 4.04 -1.81 0.36
C MET A 131 3.90 -2.73 -0.87
N GLU A 132 2.71 -2.86 -1.46
CA GLU A 132 2.46 -3.72 -2.64
C GLU A 132 2.35 -2.93 -3.97
N GLY A 133 2.49 -1.60 -3.93
CA GLY A 133 2.56 -0.74 -5.13
C GLY A 133 1.25 -0.03 -5.51
N ASP A 134 0.16 -0.26 -4.79
CA ASP A 134 -1.17 0.25 -5.18
C ASP A 134 -1.43 1.71 -4.82
N ARG A 135 -0.78 2.21 -3.76
CA ARG A 135 -1.24 3.44 -3.10
C ARG A 135 -1.20 4.68 -3.99
N PHE A 136 -0.20 4.81 -4.86
CA PHE A 136 -0.12 5.93 -5.79
C PHE A 136 -1.33 5.95 -6.74
N PHE A 137 -1.60 4.82 -7.38
CA PHE A 137 -2.71 4.68 -8.34
C PHE A 137 -4.07 4.86 -7.65
N ASP A 138 -4.23 4.33 -6.44
CA ASP A 138 -5.43 4.56 -5.62
C ASP A 138 -5.65 6.05 -5.33
N LEU A 139 -4.59 6.78 -4.96
CA LEU A 139 -4.69 8.22 -4.69
C LEU A 139 -5.02 9.04 -5.94
N VAL A 140 -4.42 8.70 -7.08
CA VAL A 140 -4.67 9.37 -8.37
C VAL A 140 -6.11 9.11 -8.82
N ARG A 141 -6.54 7.85 -8.92
CA ARG A 141 -7.87 7.50 -9.43
C ARG A 141 -9.03 7.97 -8.54
N THR A 142 -8.75 8.25 -7.27
CA THR A 142 -9.74 8.77 -6.30
C THR A 142 -9.64 10.29 -6.10
N GLY A 143 -8.72 10.98 -6.78
CA GLY A 143 -8.53 12.42 -6.65
C GLY A 143 -7.93 12.87 -5.31
N GLN A 144 -7.31 11.97 -4.56
CA GLN A 144 -6.74 12.26 -3.25
C GLN A 144 -5.26 12.66 -3.29
N ALA A 145 -4.58 12.45 -4.44
CA ALA A 145 -3.13 12.59 -4.56
C ALA A 145 -2.61 13.96 -4.09
N ALA A 146 -3.22 15.06 -4.52
CA ALA A 146 -2.82 16.42 -4.13
C ALA A 146 -2.87 16.66 -2.61
N THR A 147 -3.77 15.98 -1.89
CA THR A 147 -3.89 16.11 -0.43
C THR A 147 -2.95 15.20 0.35
N LYS A 148 -2.33 14.22 -0.30
CA LYS A 148 -1.54 13.15 0.35
C LYS A 148 -0.08 13.10 -0.09
N ILE A 149 0.28 13.72 -1.21
CA ILE A 149 1.63 13.71 -1.77
C ILE A 149 2.13 15.16 -1.81
N THR A 150 3.19 15.44 -1.05
CA THR A 150 3.85 16.74 -1.06
C THR A 150 4.35 17.07 -2.46
N ASN A 151 4.13 18.32 -2.91
CA ASN A 151 4.51 18.82 -4.24
C ASN A 151 3.80 18.15 -5.43
N PHE A 152 2.63 17.55 -5.22
CA PHE A 152 1.81 17.01 -6.30
C PHE A 152 0.98 18.12 -6.97
N THR A 153 1.12 18.25 -8.29
CA THR A 153 0.38 19.19 -9.14
C THR A 153 -0.71 18.45 -9.91
N VAL A 154 -1.96 18.82 -9.67
CA VAL A 154 -3.13 18.26 -10.37
C VAL A 154 -3.08 18.61 -11.86
N GLY A 155 -3.37 17.64 -12.72
CA GLY A 155 -3.28 17.78 -14.17
C GLY A 155 -1.87 17.67 -14.73
N LYS A 156 -0.90 17.20 -13.94
CA LYS A 156 0.48 16.96 -14.35
C LYS A 156 1.00 15.65 -13.75
N ASN A 157 1.03 15.53 -12.42
CA ASN A 157 1.71 14.43 -11.74
C ASN A 157 0.89 13.13 -11.67
N GLU A 158 -0.30 13.10 -12.25
CA GLU A 158 -1.08 11.88 -12.51
C GLU A 158 -0.39 10.99 -13.56
N LEU A 159 0.42 11.58 -14.44
CA LEU A 159 1.18 10.89 -15.48
C LEU A 159 2.69 11.16 -15.33
N PHE A 160 3.49 10.19 -15.75
CA PHE A 160 4.92 10.40 -15.96
C PHE A 160 5.16 11.17 -17.26
N PRO A 161 6.25 11.95 -17.39
CA PRO A 161 6.63 12.50 -18.68
C PRO A 161 6.93 11.36 -19.65
N ILE A 162 6.52 11.52 -20.91
CA ILE A 162 7.04 10.71 -22.00
C ILE A 162 8.54 11.03 -22.08
N PRO A 163 9.44 10.03 -22.15
CA PRO A 163 10.87 10.29 -22.30
C PRO A 163 11.13 11.25 -23.48
N GLN A 164 11.88 12.32 -23.25
CA GLN A 164 12.02 13.41 -24.24
C GLN A 164 12.54 12.92 -25.59
N GLN A 165 13.46 11.95 -25.59
CA GLN A 165 13.98 11.35 -26.80
C GLN A 165 12.88 10.68 -27.66
N GLU A 166 11.87 10.08 -27.02
CA GLU A 166 10.72 9.47 -27.74
C GLU A 166 9.81 10.55 -28.34
N VAL A 167 9.64 11.69 -27.65
CA VAL A 167 8.94 12.86 -28.19
C VAL A 167 9.64 13.38 -29.44
N ASP A 168 10.96 13.56 -29.36
CA ASP A 168 11.76 14.15 -30.43
C ASP A 168 11.83 13.24 -31.66
N ILE A 169 12.01 11.92 -31.47
CA ILE A 169 12.19 10.96 -32.58
C ILE A 169 10.84 10.57 -33.20
N SER A 170 9.79 10.43 -32.40
CA SER A 170 8.49 9.90 -32.86
C SER A 170 7.43 11.00 -33.09
N GLY A 171 7.74 12.26 -32.80
CA GLY A 171 6.79 13.38 -32.94
C GLY A 171 5.59 13.29 -32.01
N LEU A 172 5.76 12.70 -30.82
CA LEU A 172 4.68 12.53 -29.84
C LEU A 172 4.33 13.87 -29.17
N THR A 173 3.06 14.04 -28.80
CA THR A 173 2.68 15.13 -27.91
C THR A 173 2.97 14.75 -26.47
N GLN A 174 3.66 15.62 -25.73
CA GLN A 174 3.99 15.39 -24.32
C GLN A 174 2.72 15.35 -23.44
N ASN A 175 2.81 14.62 -22.32
CA ASN A 175 1.77 14.62 -21.30
C ASN A 175 1.58 16.02 -20.70
N PRO A 176 0.35 16.38 -20.28
CA PRO A 176 0.05 17.71 -19.77
C PRO A 176 1.00 18.18 -18.66
N GLY A 177 1.51 19.40 -18.79
CA GLY A 177 2.34 20.06 -17.78
C GLY A 177 3.83 19.68 -17.77
N TYR A 178 4.30 18.84 -18.69
CA TYR A 178 5.73 18.55 -18.91
C TYR A 178 6.28 19.17 -20.18
#